data_AF-E4X7S1-F1
#
_entry.id   AF-E4X7S1-F1
#
_cell.length_a   1.000
_cell.length_b   1.000
_cell.length_c   1.000
_cell.angle_alpha   90.00
_cell.angle_beta   90.00
_cell.angle_gamma   90.00
#
_symmetry.space_group_name_H-M   'P 1'
#
loop_
_entity.id
_entity.type
_entity.pdbx_description
1 polymer ?
#
loop_
_entity_poly.entity_id
_entity_poly.type
_entity_poly.pdbx_seq_one_letter_code
_entity_poly.pdbx_strand_id
1 'polypeptide(L)'
;MGIDAEIDTSQGGDIIQTLKDEIFCSICCAIFEDPLKLDCCDGHLCKVCFDDVKTKFPSCPLCRASNYSAKPSRLMVSVLSTITLNCPAEECNEKFLYSQFLKHKETCVFLNMKTCDRCNVKMDLTEFERHFACIEVLLKNIEEIQKKNECQKKSFKELHAKHVKILQENKVNASSVKSLNISLNRSNEMIRQLQLANDDKAAQLHQLQYHNHTGGAQNSFLAAENEKLQKNLKDMSIQMTKLKNEHHVTTYSMKEENRMLRNTVNENVATHKRGQEFLAAENDKFKNSVKDLNARISKLQRDHHSASFNTKEENRILQNKANETAAQLKKTKDTLQNQSNRIKKMEAEAKKSNEQKKNTTAAKKKADESLKKLQTEMKELRSNYDHLSDLFCQGDDTDNCKSCKSGAILSLLPQTQIDQEKIFNEKIKNLENLLANATRTVEQQREQHKQAKKELEERITQSYACKIAGLEAALKNKVNPLADSLEKVSSENSTLQYEILELQKQLESCEKEQEYLKEVEKSQYKQLCDEQQEKEKLLAEANMKVADMKKQIDDKNDQIAELLEDQSSKKDQLNPLSSDNSSEITKLKNEIARVEQSANLYFQMYEKERKINQCRSEEKPGLFGLFKRK
;
A
#
# COMPACT_ATOMS: atom_id res chain seq x y z
N MET A 1 23.61 -16.31 26.90
CA MET A 1 24.66 -16.51 25.88
C MET A 1 25.83 -15.63 26.26
N GLY A 2 27.07 -15.92 25.83
CA GLY A 2 28.24 -15.12 26.22
C GLY A 2 28.11 -13.62 25.95
N ILE A 3 29.03 -12.84 26.49
CA ILE A 3 29.04 -11.38 26.40
C ILE A 3 29.62 -10.97 25.05
N ASP A 4 28.78 -10.36 24.21
CA ASP A 4 29.17 -9.82 22.90
C ASP A 4 29.68 -8.38 23.04
N ALA A 5 30.80 -8.21 23.76
CA ALA A 5 31.40 -6.90 24.01
C ALA A 5 32.83 -6.85 23.46
N GLU A 6 33.24 -5.68 22.99
CA GLU A 6 34.62 -5.44 22.61
C GLU A 6 35.50 -5.20 23.85
N ILE A 7 36.70 -5.78 23.85
CA ILE A 7 37.68 -5.60 24.91
C ILE A 7 38.44 -4.30 24.67
N ASP A 8 38.49 -3.44 25.68
CA ASP A 8 39.26 -2.19 25.62
C ASP A 8 40.77 -2.47 25.74
N THR A 9 41.46 -2.46 24.61
CA THR A 9 42.92 -2.66 24.54
C THR A 9 43.71 -1.42 24.95
N SER A 10 43.07 -0.29 25.24
CA SER A 10 43.79 0.96 25.54
C SER A 10 44.52 0.95 26.89
N GLN A 11 44.12 0.09 27.84
CA GLN A 11 44.70 0.04 29.18
C GLN A 11 45.42 -1.29 29.51
N GLY A 12 45.31 -2.30 28.66
CA GLY A 12 45.92 -3.61 28.90
C GLY A 12 47.23 -3.78 28.13
N GLY A 13 48.33 -3.99 28.85
CA GLY A 13 49.60 -4.41 28.23
C GLY A 13 49.50 -5.78 27.51
N ASP A 14 50.61 -6.23 26.93
CA ASP A 14 50.77 -7.46 26.10
C ASP A 14 50.04 -8.73 26.60
N ILE A 15 49.73 -8.80 27.90
CA ILE A 15 48.99 -9.89 28.54
C ILE A 15 47.57 -10.05 27.97
N ILE A 16 46.82 -8.97 27.73
CA ILE A 16 45.45 -9.07 27.18
C ILE A 16 45.49 -9.57 25.74
N GLN A 17 46.48 -9.13 24.96
CA GLN A 17 46.69 -9.56 23.59
C GLN A 17 46.95 -11.08 23.51
N THR A 18 47.70 -11.61 24.47
CA THR A 18 48.06 -13.04 24.55
C THR A 18 46.88 -13.90 24.98
N LEU A 19 46.04 -13.40 25.89
CA LEU A 19 44.87 -14.12 26.43
C LEU A 19 43.62 -13.97 25.57
N LYS A 20 43.67 -13.18 24.48
CA LYS A 20 42.49 -12.84 23.69
C LYS A 20 41.74 -14.09 23.23
N ASP A 21 42.42 -15.13 22.75
CA ASP A 21 41.75 -16.33 22.24
C ASP A 21 41.27 -17.29 23.35
N GLU A 22 41.81 -17.17 24.57
CA GLU A 22 41.52 -18.08 25.69
C GLU A 22 40.28 -17.68 26.50
N ILE A 23 39.80 -16.44 26.35
CA ILE A 23 38.65 -15.89 27.10
C ILE A 23 37.32 -15.99 26.34
N PHE A 24 37.33 -16.57 25.14
CA PHE A 24 36.11 -16.81 24.35
C PHE A 24 35.56 -18.21 24.56
N CYS A 25 34.23 -18.30 24.65
CA CYS A 25 33.52 -19.56 24.68
C CYS A 25 33.50 -20.20 23.30
N SER A 26 33.94 -21.45 23.20
CA SER A 26 33.97 -22.19 21.93
C SER A 26 32.59 -22.50 21.32
N ILE A 27 31.50 -22.28 22.08
CA ILE A 27 30.13 -22.57 21.64
C ILE A 27 29.45 -21.32 21.09
N CYS A 28 29.48 -20.20 21.84
CA CYS A 28 28.85 -18.96 21.41
C CYS A 28 29.82 -17.95 20.78
N CYS A 29 31.11 -18.27 20.70
CA CYS A 29 32.18 -17.42 20.16
C CYS A 29 32.23 -16.00 20.76
N ALA A 30 31.78 -15.86 22.02
CA ALA A 30 31.70 -14.60 22.75
C ALA A 30 32.46 -14.73 24.09
N ILE A 31 32.75 -13.60 24.74
CA ILE A 31 33.44 -13.59 26.04
C ILE A 31 32.60 -14.40 27.04
N PHE A 32 33.24 -15.20 27.89
CA PHE A 32 32.50 -16.05 28.83
C PHE A 32 31.51 -15.24 29.68
N GLU A 33 30.27 -15.72 29.80
CA GLU A 33 29.28 -15.27 30.80
C GLU A 33 29.15 -16.42 31.81
N ASP A 34 29.49 -16.16 33.08
CA ASP A 34 29.60 -17.18 34.15
C ASP A 34 30.41 -18.42 33.72
N PRO A 35 31.75 -18.31 33.55
CA PRO A 35 32.57 -19.40 33.03
C PRO A 35 32.52 -20.63 33.94
N LEU A 36 32.23 -21.79 33.35
CA LEU A 36 32.33 -23.10 33.96
C LEU A 36 33.54 -23.85 33.41
N LYS A 37 34.33 -24.44 34.29
CA LYS A 37 35.40 -25.38 33.95
C LYS A 37 34.82 -26.79 33.86
N LEU A 38 35.11 -27.49 32.77
CA LEU A 38 34.69 -28.89 32.58
C LEU A 38 35.55 -29.82 33.44
N ASP A 39 34.99 -30.96 33.87
CA ASP A 39 35.69 -31.95 34.68
C ASP A 39 36.55 -32.92 33.86
N CYS A 40 36.13 -33.22 32.63
CA CYS A 40 36.75 -34.15 31.71
C CYS A 40 37.92 -33.55 30.92
N CYS A 41 37.99 -32.22 30.80
CA CYS A 41 39.07 -31.49 30.15
C CYS A 41 39.22 -30.11 30.80
N ASP A 42 40.38 -29.47 30.65
CA ASP A 42 40.61 -28.10 31.16
C ASP A 42 39.90 -27.00 30.35
N GLY A 43 38.92 -27.38 29.53
CA GLY A 43 38.11 -26.45 28.74
C GLY A 43 37.11 -25.65 29.59
N HIS A 44 36.73 -24.49 29.06
CA HIS A 44 35.78 -23.58 29.68
C HIS A 44 34.58 -23.32 28.76
N LEU A 45 33.39 -23.18 29.35
CA LEU A 45 32.13 -22.84 28.65
C LEU A 45 31.35 -21.81 29.46
N CYS A 46 30.53 -20.98 28.81
CA CYS A 46 29.51 -20.20 29.53
C CYS A 46 28.52 -21.13 30.21
N LYS A 47 27.97 -20.75 31.37
CA LYS A 47 26.94 -21.54 32.07
C LYS A 47 25.75 -21.89 31.16
N VAL A 48 25.19 -20.89 30.48
CA VAL A 48 24.06 -21.08 29.56
C VAL A 48 24.43 -22.04 28.41
N CYS A 49 25.61 -21.89 27.83
CA CYS A 49 26.07 -22.77 26.74
C CYS A 49 26.29 -24.21 27.22
N PHE A 50 26.79 -24.39 28.45
CA PHE A 50 26.92 -25.72 29.04
C PHE A 50 25.55 -26.37 29.25
N ASP A 51 24.57 -25.65 29.81
CA ASP A 51 23.22 -26.17 30.06
C ASP A 51 22.52 -26.55 28.73
N ASP A 52 22.63 -25.71 27.70
CA ASP A 52 22.08 -25.96 26.37
C ASP A 52 22.73 -27.15 25.66
N VAL A 53 24.06 -27.27 25.73
CA VAL A 53 24.78 -28.37 25.09
C VAL A 53 24.53 -29.68 25.83
N LYS A 54 24.53 -29.66 27.16
CA LYS A 54 24.32 -30.87 27.99
C LYS A 54 22.94 -31.50 27.81
N THR A 55 21.92 -30.68 27.55
CA THR A 55 20.57 -31.19 27.25
C THR A 55 20.47 -31.85 25.87
N LYS A 56 21.26 -31.38 24.89
CA LYS A 56 21.24 -31.88 23.51
C LYS A 56 22.26 -32.99 23.24
N PHE A 57 23.38 -32.98 23.93
CA PHE A 57 24.52 -33.85 23.68
C PHE A 57 25.04 -34.44 25.00
N PRO A 58 25.06 -35.79 25.15
CA PRO A 58 25.56 -36.45 26.36
C PRO A 58 27.10 -36.44 26.47
N SER A 59 27.80 -36.08 25.40
CA SER A 59 29.26 -36.04 25.32
C SER A 59 29.78 -34.60 25.29
N CYS A 60 30.95 -34.39 25.92
CA CYS A 60 31.60 -33.08 25.98
C CYS A 60 31.85 -32.52 24.57
N PRO A 61 31.46 -31.27 24.27
CA PRO A 61 31.65 -30.69 22.95
C PRO A 61 33.13 -30.49 22.59
N LEU A 62 34.03 -30.45 23.58
CA LEU A 62 35.46 -30.20 23.39
C LEU A 62 36.28 -31.48 23.20
N CYS A 63 36.09 -32.47 24.07
CA CYS A 63 36.91 -33.69 24.08
C CYS A 63 36.11 -34.97 23.82
N ARG A 64 34.79 -34.88 23.63
CA ARG A 64 33.87 -36.00 23.38
C ARG A 64 33.75 -37.02 24.53
N ALA A 65 34.29 -36.72 25.71
CA ALA A 65 34.10 -37.55 26.90
C ALA A 65 32.61 -37.66 27.26
N SER A 66 32.15 -38.87 27.54
CA SER A 66 30.78 -39.13 28.00
C SER A 66 30.59 -38.70 29.46
N ASN A 67 29.36 -38.31 29.83
CA ASN A 67 28.96 -38.01 31.23
C ASN A 67 29.79 -36.90 31.89
N TYR A 68 30.12 -35.85 31.14
CA TYR A 68 30.87 -34.72 31.66
C TYR A 68 30.02 -33.81 32.59
N SER A 69 30.69 -33.22 33.58
CA SER A 69 30.15 -32.21 34.48
C SER A 69 30.98 -30.93 34.43
N ALA A 70 30.51 -29.88 35.09
CA ALA A 70 31.21 -28.61 35.10
C ALA A 70 31.06 -27.91 36.46
N LYS A 71 32.07 -27.14 36.83
CA LYS A 71 32.12 -26.34 38.07
C LYS A 71 32.46 -24.89 37.74
N PRO A 72 31.97 -23.89 38.49
CA PRO A 72 32.35 -22.50 38.27
C PRO A 72 33.87 -22.30 38.29
N SER A 73 34.42 -21.68 37.24
CA SER A 73 35.85 -21.47 37.10
C SER A 73 36.29 -20.19 37.81
N ARG A 74 36.79 -20.35 39.05
CA ARG A 74 37.34 -19.21 39.82
C ARG A 74 38.50 -18.52 39.10
N LEU A 75 39.33 -19.30 38.41
CA LEU A 75 40.47 -18.78 37.64
C LEU A 75 39.99 -17.84 36.53
N MET A 76 39.05 -18.29 35.70
CA MET A 76 38.54 -17.47 34.60
C MET A 76 37.79 -16.24 35.10
N VAL A 77 37.00 -16.35 36.17
CA VAL A 77 36.35 -15.17 36.78
C VAL A 77 37.40 -14.15 37.24
N SER A 78 38.50 -14.60 37.86
CA SER A 78 39.59 -13.71 38.29
C SER A 78 40.27 -13.03 37.11
N VAL A 79 40.59 -13.77 36.04
CA VAL A 79 41.21 -13.21 34.82
C VAL A 79 40.27 -12.19 34.19
N LEU A 80 39.01 -12.57 33.92
CA LEU A 80 38.02 -11.70 33.29
C LEU A 80 37.77 -10.43 34.12
N SER A 81 37.78 -10.50 35.45
CA SER A 81 37.55 -9.33 36.32
C SER A 81 38.54 -8.18 36.15
N THR A 82 39.71 -8.45 35.57
CA THR A 82 40.76 -7.45 35.28
C THR A 82 40.57 -6.78 33.91
N ILE A 83 39.68 -7.30 33.08
CA ILE A 83 39.44 -6.83 31.73
C ILE A 83 38.39 -5.73 31.74
N THR A 84 38.68 -4.65 31.02
CA THR A 84 37.73 -3.56 30.73
C THR A 84 37.01 -3.86 29.41
N LEU A 85 35.69 -3.74 29.43
CA LEU A 85 34.82 -3.96 28.29
C LEU A 85 34.19 -2.63 27.85
N ASN A 86 33.96 -2.51 26.54
CA ASN A 86 33.09 -1.49 25.97
C ASN A 86 31.65 -2.03 25.93
N CYS A 87 30.67 -1.16 26.16
CA CYS A 87 29.27 -1.54 25.96
C CYS A 87 29.02 -2.00 24.51
N PRO A 88 28.29 -3.12 24.27
CA PRO A 88 27.93 -3.56 22.92
C PRO A 88 27.02 -2.60 22.17
N ALA A 89 26.24 -1.77 22.88
CA ALA A 89 25.30 -0.87 22.24
C ALA A 89 26.05 0.30 21.60
N GLU A 90 25.87 0.52 20.30
CA GLU A 90 26.57 1.56 19.51
C GLU A 90 26.44 2.97 20.13
N GLU A 91 25.29 3.25 20.74
CA GLU A 91 24.98 4.55 21.37
C GLU A 91 25.55 4.67 22.80
N CYS A 92 26.04 3.57 23.38
CA CYS A 92 26.59 3.55 24.73
C CYS A 92 28.12 3.58 24.71
N ASN A 93 28.71 4.72 25.06
CA ASN A 93 30.17 4.89 25.12
C ASN A 93 30.78 4.56 26.50
N GLU A 94 30.03 3.89 27.38
CA GLU A 94 30.51 3.54 28.71
C GLU A 94 31.51 2.38 28.66
N LYS A 95 32.56 2.49 29.48
CA LYS A 95 33.57 1.47 29.70
C LYS A 95 33.50 1.01 31.14
N PHE A 96 33.55 -0.30 31.37
CA PHE A 96 33.42 -0.86 32.71
C PHE A 96 34.24 -2.15 32.83
N LEU A 97 34.57 -2.53 34.06
CA LEU A 97 35.20 -3.81 34.32
C LEU A 97 34.20 -4.94 34.06
N TYR A 98 34.69 -6.11 33.65
CA TYR A 98 33.86 -7.30 33.46
C TYR A 98 32.92 -7.59 34.65
N SER A 99 33.41 -7.41 35.88
CA SER A 99 32.62 -7.63 37.11
C SER A 99 31.43 -6.68 37.26
N GLN A 100 31.46 -5.54 36.59
CA GLN A 100 30.40 -4.52 36.57
C GLN A 100 29.48 -4.67 35.36
N PHE A 101 29.82 -5.50 34.37
CA PHE A 101 29.02 -5.67 33.16
C PHE A 101 27.58 -6.09 33.46
N LEU A 102 27.35 -7.04 34.38
CA LEU A 102 25.99 -7.48 34.71
C LEU A 102 25.13 -6.33 35.25
N LYS A 103 25.70 -5.47 36.09
CA LYS A 103 25.00 -4.28 36.60
C LYS A 103 24.72 -3.29 35.48
N HIS A 104 25.72 -3.02 34.63
CA HIS A 104 25.54 -2.14 33.48
C HIS A 104 24.50 -2.69 32.50
N LYS A 105 24.50 -4.00 32.22
CA LYS A 105 23.52 -4.68 31.36
C LYS A 105 22.10 -4.50 31.87
N GLU A 106 21.88 -4.45 33.18
CA GLU A 106 20.57 -4.19 33.78
C GLU A 106 20.18 -2.71 33.74
N THR A 107 21.15 -1.78 33.79
CA THR A 107 20.87 -0.33 33.87
C THR A 107 21.04 0.44 32.56
N CYS A 108 21.67 -0.17 31.55
CA CYS A 108 21.98 0.49 30.29
C CYS A 108 20.72 0.69 29.48
N VAL A 109 20.38 1.95 29.22
CA VAL A 109 19.19 2.34 28.44
C VAL A 109 19.24 1.71 27.05
N PHE A 110 20.39 1.80 26.38
CA PHE A 110 20.57 1.38 25.00
C PHE A 110 20.57 -0.15 24.81
N LEU A 111 21.16 -0.91 25.73
CA LEU A 111 21.11 -2.39 25.69
C LEU A 111 19.73 -2.93 26.01
N ASN A 112 18.97 -2.24 26.87
CA ASN A 112 17.62 -2.64 27.26
C ASN A 112 16.53 -2.00 26.40
N MET A 113 16.89 -1.35 25.30
CA MET A 113 15.90 -0.91 24.33
C MET A 113 15.27 -2.12 23.64
N LYS A 114 13.95 -2.18 23.68
CA LYS A 114 13.17 -3.12 22.89
C LYS A 114 12.47 -2.37 21.76
N THR A 115 12.54 -2.95 20.57
CA THR A 115 11.73 -2.49 19.45
C THR A 115 10.35 -3.11 19.58
N CYS A 116 9.30 -2.29 19.51
CA CYS A 116 7.93 -2.81 19.46
C CYS A 116 7.67 -3.47 18.10
N ASP A 117 7.33 -4.77 18.09
CA ASP A 117 7.06 -5.53 16.86
C ASP A 117 5.92 -4.96 15.99
N ARG A 118 5.07 -4.08 16.54
CA ARG A 118 3.91 -3.51 15.83
C ARG A 118 4.16 -2.11 15.27
N CYS A 119 4.70 -1.20 16.07
CA CYS A 119 4.94 0.19 15.65
C CYS A 119 6.39 0.47 15.26
N ASN A 120 7.28 -0.51 15.46
CA ASN A 120 8.71 -0.45 15.18
C ASN A 120 9.47 0.68 15.92
N VAL A 121 8.88 1.24 16.98
CA VAL A 121 9.53 2.23 17.84
C VAL A 121 10.44 1.51 18.84
N LYS A 122 11.71 1.94 18.92
CA LYS A 122 12.65 1.54 19.97
C LYS A 122 12.36 2.34 21.23
N MET A 123 12.18 1.66 22.35
CA MET A 123 11.92 2.28 23.65
C MET A 123 12.57 1.47 24.74
N ASP A 124 12.88 2.11 25.87
CA ASP A 124 13.42 1.39 27.02
C ASP A 124 12.42 0.37 27.57
N LEU A 125 12.91 -0.59 28.35
CA LEU A 125 12.09 -1.68 28.89
C LEU A 125 10.90 -1.18 29.74
N THR A 126 11.07 -0.06 30.46
CA THR A 126 10.05 0.49 31.36
C THR A 126 8.96 1.24 30.60
N GLU A 127 9.32 1.92 29.52
CA GLU A 127 8.40 2.52 28.56
C GLU A 127 7.73 1.46 27.70
N PHE A 128 8.42 0.37 27.37
CA PHE A 128 7.84 -0.77 26.66
C PHE A 128 6.66 -1.38 27.42
N GLU A 129 6.77 -1.50 28.75
CA GLU A 129 5.65 -1.94 29.61
C GLU A 129 4.46 -0.97 29.55
N ARG A 130 4.71 0.34 29.46
CA ARG A 130 3.64 1.35 29.29
C ARG A 130 3.10 1.38 27.87
N HIS A 131 3.90 0.99 26.88
CA HIS A 131 3.52 0.92 25.48
C HIS A 131 2.53 -0.22 25.18
N PHE A 132 2.28 -1.14 26.12
CA PHE A 132 1.14 -2.07 26.02
C PHE A 132 -0.20 -1.36 25.83
N ALA A 133 -0.36 -0.11 26.27
CA ALA A 133 -1.55 0.70 25.98
C ALA A 133 -1.79 0.92 24.47
N CYS A 134 -0.74 0.85 23.63
CA CYS A 134 -0.87 0.88 22.17
C CYS A 134 -1.66 -0.33 21.64
N ILE A 135 -1.52 -1.50 22.29
CA ILE A 135 -2.28 -2.71 21.93
C ILE A 135 -3.77 -2.52 22.24
N GLU A 136 -4.12 -1.90 23.36
CA GLU A 136 -5.53 -1.64 23.73
C GLU A 136 -6.22 -0.71 22.73
N VAL A 137 -5.55 0.38 22.34
CA VAL A 137 -6.08 1.32 21.32
C VAL A 137 -6.26 0.62 19.98
N LEU A 138 -5.31 -0.22 19.57
CA LEU A 138 -5.43 -1.00 18.34
C LEU A 138 -6.57 -2.01 18.39
N LEU A 139 -6.74 -2.74 19.51
CA LEU A 139 -7.85 -3.68 19.68
C LEU A 139 -9.20 -2.95 19.61
N LYS A 140 -9.31 -1.77 20.22
CA LYS A 140 -10.51 -0.93 20.14
C LYS A 140 -10.79 -0.47 18.70
N ASN A 141 -9.77 -0.07 17.95
CA ASN A 141 -9.91 0.31 16.54
C ASN A 141 -10.35 -0.88 15.68
N ILE A 142 -9.82 -2.08 15.94
CA ILE A 142 -10.23 -3.32 15.25
C ILE A 142 -11.70 -3.62 15.52
N GLU A 143 -12.16 -3.52 16.77
CA GLU A 143 -13.57 -3.71 17.12
C GLU A 143 -14.50 -2.68 16.44
N GLU A 144 -14.09 -1.41 16.37
CA GLU A 144 -14.86 -0.37 15.69
C GLU A 144 -14.97 -0.61 14.18
N ILE A 145 -13.89 -1.06 13.54
CA ILE A 145 -13.88 -1.43 12.12
C ILE A 145 -14.78 -2.65 11.88
N GLN A 146 -14.71 -3.67 12.74
CA GLN A 146 -15.58 -4.85 12.65
C GLN A 146 -17.06 -4.48 12.77
N LYS A 147 -17.42 -3.63 13.73
CA LYS A 147 -18.80 -3.11 13.89
C LYS A 147 -19.27 -2.33 12.65
N LYS A 148 -18.41 -1.49 12.07
CA LYS A 148 -18.73 -0.75 10.83
C LYS A 148 -18.94 -1.71 9.65
N ASN A 149 -18.10 -2.71 9.49
CA ASN A 149 -18.22 -3.71 8.43
C ASN A 149 -19.49 -4.55 8.55
N GLU A 150 -19.89 -4.93 9.76
CA GLU A 150 -21.17 -5.63 9.99
C GLU A 150 -22.38 -4.76 9.66
N CYS A 151 -22.32 -3.47 10.03
CA CYS A 151 -23.37 -2.51 9.69
C CYS A 151 -23.51 -2.33 8.16
N GLN A 152 -22.39 -2.20 7.44
CA GLN A 152 -22.38 -2.13 5.98
C GLN A 152 -22.92 -3.41 5.33
N LYS A 153 -22.54 -4.60 5.83
CA LYS A 153 -23.08 -5.88 5.33
C LYS A 153 -24.59 -5.98 5.50
N LYS A 154 -25.17 -5.48 6.60
CA LYS A 154 -26.62 -5.44 6.81
C LYS A 154 -27.30 -4.51 5.81
N SER A 155 -26.77 -3.30 5.63
CA SER A 155 -27.27 -2.33 4.64
C SER A 155 -27.24 -2.90 3.21
N PHE A 156 -26.14 -3.54 2.82
CA PHE A 156 -26.01 -4.15 1.50
C PHE A 156 -27.01 -5.29 1.27
N LYS A 157 -27.23 -6.16 2.27
CA LYS A 157 -28.25 -7.22 2.18
C LYS A 157 -29.67 -6.65 2.00
N GLU A 158 -30.00 -5.57 2.71
CA GLU A 158 -31.30 -4.92 2.58
C GLU A 158 -31.48 -4.27 1.20
N LEU A 159 -30.45 -3.61 0.69
CA LEU A 159 -30.45 -2.99 -0.63
C LEU A 159 -30.56 -4.04 -1.75
N HIS A 160 -29.84 -5.15 -1.62
CA HIS A 160 -29.93 -6.30 -2.52
C HIS A 160 -31.34 -6.92 -2.51
N ALA A 161 -31.95 -7.09 -1.33
CA ALA A 161 -33.33 -7.60 -1.22
C ALA A 161 -34.35 -6.67 -1.91
N LYS A 162 -34.19 -5.35 -1.77
CA LYS A 162 -35.01 -4.36 -2.50
C LYS A 162 -34.83 -4.47 -4.01
N HIS A 163 -33.58 -4.63 -4.48
CA HIS A 163 -33.29 -4.77 -5.91
C HIS A 163 -33.91 -6.02 -6.52
N VAL A 164 -33.79 -7.18 -5.85
CA VAL A 164 -34.41 -8.44 -6.29
C VAL A 164 -35.93 -8.30 -6.40
N LYS A 165 -36.57 -7.61 -5.44
CA LYS A 165 -38.01 -7.37 -5.47
C LYS A 165 -38.43 -6.54 -6.70
N ILE A 166 -37.69 -5.48 -7.02
CA ILE A 166 -37.93 -4.65 -8.22
C ILE A 166 -37.80 -5.47 -9.50
N LEU A 167 -36.78 -6.34 -9.60
CA LEU A 167 -36.61 -7.22 -10.75
C LEU A 167 -37.77 -8.20 -10.92
N GLN A 168 -38.28 -8.74 -9.81
CA GLN A 168 -39.46 -9.62 -9.81
C GLN A 168 -40.71 -8.89 -10.32
N GLU A 169 -40.96 -7.68 -9.82
CA GLU A 169 -42.08 -6.83 -10.23
C GLU A 169 -41.98 -6.46 -11.72
N ASN A 170 -40.79 -6.11 -12.20
CA ASN A 170 -40.55 -5.83 -13.61
C ASN A 170 -40.81 -7.05 -14.51
N LYS A 171 -40.50 -8.27 -14.05
CA LYS A 171 -40.79 -9.51 -14.79
C LYS A 171 -42.29 -9.77 -14.91
N VAL A 172 -43.05 -9.53 -13.84
CA VAL A 172 -44.53 -9.63 -13.86
C VAL A 172 -45.11 -8.59 -14.80
N ASN A 173 -44.66 -7.34 -14.69
CA ASN A 173 -45.12 -6.24 -15.55
C ASN A 173 -44.83 -6.51 -17.03
N ALA A 174 -43.64 -7.01 -17.37
CA ALA A 174 -43.30 -7.40 -18.74
C ALA A 174 -44.24 -8.48 -19.30
N SER A 175 -44.69 -9.41 -18.45
CA SER A 175 -45.64 -10.46 -18.81
C SER A 175 -47.03 -9.89 -19.06
N SER A 176 -47.51 -8.98 -18.20
CA SER A 176 -48.77 -8.26 -18.40
C SER A 176 -48.77 -7.42 -19.67
N VAL A 177 -47.69 -6.70 -19.96
CA VAL A 177 -47.55 -5.91 -21.20
C VAL A 177 -47.65 -6.81 -22.44
N LYS A 178 -46.99 -7.97 -22.43
CA LYS A 178 -47.11 -8.95 -23.54
C LYS A 178 -48.57 -9.40 -23.74
N SER A 179 -49.29 -9.70 -22.65
CA SER A 179 -50.69 -10.14 -22.73
C SER A 179 -51.62 -9.05 -23.28
N LEU A 180 -51.43 -7.79 -22.87
CA LEU A 180 -52.18 -6.65 -23.38
C LEU A 180 -51.92 -6.44 -24.87
N ASN A 181 -50.67 -6.59 -25.31
CA ASN A 181 -50.30 -6.43 -26.71
C ASN A 181 -50.97 -7.49 -27.60
N ILE A 182 -51.09 -8.74 -27.11
CA ILE A 182 -51.82 -9.81 -27.80
C ILE A 182 -53.31 -9.46 -27.92
N SER A 183 -53.95 -9.01 -26.84
CA SER A 183 -55.37 -8.59 -26.87
C SER A 183 -55.60 -7.41 -27.81
N LEU A 184 -54.71 -6.42 -27.81
CA LEU A 184 -54.79 -5.26 -28.69
C LEU A 184 -54.71 -5.68 -30.17
N ASN A 185 -53.77 -6.57 -30.50
CA ASN A 185 -53.65 -7.09 -31.86
C ASN A 185 -54.89 -7.85 -32.31
N ARG A 186 -55.53 -8.65 -31.44
CA ARG A 186 -56.81 -9.32 -31.73
C ARG A 186 -57.93 -8.33 -31.98
N SER A 187 -58.02 -7.27 -31.18
CA SER A 187 -59.03 -6.22 -31.35
C SER A 187 -58.85 -5.49 -32.68
N ASN A 188 -57.61 -5.17 -33.06
CA ASN A 188 -57.31 -4.51 -34.32
C ASN A 188 -57.70 -5.38 -35.53
N GLU A 189 -57.48 -6.69 -35.45
CA GLU A 189 -57.90 -7.62 -36.49
C GLU A 189 -59.43 -7.69 -36.63
N MET A 190 -60.15 -7.71 -35.51
CA MET A 190 -61.62 -7.68 -35.52
C MET A 190 -62.18 -6.40 -36.15
N ILE A 191 -61.57 -5.25 -35.86
CA ILE A 191 -61.93 -3.96 -36.49
C ILE A 191 -61.72 -4.04 -38.01
N ARG A 192 -60.62 -4.65 -38.46
CA ARG A 192 -60.31 -4.81 -39.88
C ARG A 192 -61.34 -5.67 -40.60
N GLN A 193 -61.77 -6.77 -39.99
CA GLN A 193 -62.84 -7.62 -40.54
C GLN A 193 -64.18 -6.88 -40.65
N LEU A 194 -64.53 -6.07 -39.64
CA LEU A 194 -65.75 -5.27 -39.67
C LEU A 194 -65.72 -4.19 -40.77
N GLN A 195 -64.55 -3.61 -41.04
CA GLN A 195 -64.37 -2.65 -42.13
C GLN A 195 -64.61 -3.31 -43.50
N LEU A 196 -63.99 -4.47 -43.75
CA LEU A 196 -64.20 -5.23 -44.98
C LEU A 196 -65.68 -5.60 -45.21
N ALA A 197 -66.36 -6.07 -44.16
CA ALA A 197 -67.78 -6.41 -44.26
C ALA A 197 -68.68 -5.20 -44.56
N ASN A 198 -68.32 -4.00 -44.07
CA ASN A 198 -69.04 -2.78 -44.40
C ASN A 198 -68.81 -2.35 -45.85
N ASP A 199 -67.59 -2.48 -46.36
CA ASP A 199 -67.27 -2.13 -47.74
C ASP A 199 -67.99 -3.05 -48.73
N ASP A 200 -68.06 -4.36 -48.46
CA ASP A 200 -68.84 -5.33 -49.25
C ASP A 200 -70.34 -4.98 -49.26
N LYS A 201 -70.89 -4.61 -48.11
CA LYS A 201 -72.30 -4.26 -47.98
C LYS A 201 -72.62 -2.94 -48.70
N ALA A 202 -71.69 -1.98 -48.68
CA ALA A 202 -71.80 -0.75 -49.46
C ALA A 202 -71.77 -1.04 -50.97
N ALA A 203 -70.92 -1.97 -51.42
CA ALA A 203 -70.86 -2.40 -52.82
C ALA A 203 -72.17 -3.08 -53.27
N GLN A 204 -72.76 -3.96 -52.45
CA GLN A 204 -74.07 -4.59 -52.72
C GLN A 204 -75.20 -3.55 -52.82
N LEU A 205 -75.20 -2.53 -51.95
CA LEU A 205 -76.18 -1.45 -51.99
C LEU A 205 -76.07 -0.62 -53.29
N HIS A 206 -74.85 -0.36 -53.74
CA HIS A 206 -74.60 0.33 -55.00
C HIS A 206 -75.09 -0.48 -56.22
N GLN A 207 -74.95 -1.81 -56.20
CA GLN A 207 -75.50 -2.69 -57.24
C GLN A 207 -77.04 -2.70 -57.26
N LEU A 208 -77.69 -2.73 -56.10
CA LEU A 208 -79.16 -2.69 -56.00
C LEU A 208 -79.74 -1.34 -56.47
N GLN A 209 -79.06 -0.22 -56.22
CA GLN A 209 -79.46 1.07 -56.75
C GLN A 209 -79.37 1.13 -58.28
N TYR A 210 -78.42 0.40 -58.87
CA TYR A 210 -78.29 0.28 -60.33
C TYR A 210 -79.43 -0.53 -60.96
N HIS A 211 -79.96 -1.55 -60.26
CA HIS A 211 -81.06 -2.38 -60.77
C HIS A 211 -82.46 -1.75 -60.67
N ASN A 212 -82.68 -0.80 -59.77
CA ASN A 212 -83.97 -0.10 -59.65
C ASN A 212 -84.26 0.92 -60.77
N HIS A 213 -83.33 1.13 -61.70
CA HIS A 213 -83.53 2.00 -62.88
C HIS A 213 -84.07 1.27 -64.12
N THR A 214 -84.31 -0.04 -64.09
CA THR A 214 -84.92 -0.77 -65.21
C THR A 214 -86.03 -1.70 -64.74
N GLY A 215 -87.29 -1.25 -64.86
CA GLY A 215 -88.46 -2.12 -64.82
C GLY A 215 -89.62 -1.59 -63.97
N GLY A 216 -90.56 -0.91 -64.61
CA GLY A 216 -91.86 -0.58 -64.02
C GLY A 216 -92.85 -1.75 -64.11
N ALA A 217 -93.77 -1.76 -63.14
CA ALA A 217 -95.02 -2.54 -63.05
C ALA A 217 -94.96 -3.91 -62.36
N GLN A 218 -94.97 -3.91 -61.02
CA GLN A 218 -95.64 -4.93 -60.18
C GLN A 218 -95.93 -4.40 -58.76
N ASN A 219 -96.84 -3.43 -58.66
CA ASN A 219 -97.02 -2.55 -57.49
C ASN A 219 -97.99 -3.03 -56.39
N SER A 220 -98.26 -4.34 -56.23
CA SER A 220 -99.04 -4.81 -55.07
C SER A 220 -98.36 -5.93 -54.26
N PHE A 221 -97.59 -6.81 -54.89
CA PHE A 221 -96.74 -7.78 -54.16
C PHE A 221 -95.53 -7.08 -53.52
N LEU A 222 -94.95 -6.10 -54.21
CA LEU A 222 -93.90 -5.24 -53.68
C LEU A 222 -94.34 -4.43 -52.46
N ALA A 223 -95.64 -4.19 -52.24
CA ALA A 223 -96.11 -3.41 -51.08
C ALA A 223 -96.06 -4.24 -49.78
N ALA A 224 -96.49 -5.49 -49.82
CA ALA A 224 -96.42 -6.40 -48.67
C ALA A 224 -94.97 -6.84 -48.38
N GLU A 225 -94.19 -7.06 -49.45
CA GLU A 225 -92.75 -7.34 -49.31
C GLU A 225 -91.98 -6.09 -48.86
N ASN A 226 -92.37 -4.89 -49.29
CA ASN A 226 -91.87 -3.64 -48.72
C ASN A 226 -92.28 -3.45 -47.26
N GLU A 227 -93.49 -3.85 -46.84
CA GLU A 227 -93.89 -3.73 -45.44
C GLU A 227 -93.11 -4.70 -44.55
N LYS A 228 -92.85 -5.92 -45.04
CA LYS A 228 -91.98 -6.89 -44.37
C LYS A 228 -90.51 -6.44 -44.36
N LEU A 229 -90.02 -5.87 -45.46
CA LEU A 229 -88.70 -5.24 -45.54
C LEU A 229 -88.60 -4.00 -44.67
N GLN A 230 -89.65 -3.18 -44.55
CA GLN A 230 -89.70 -2.03 -43.65
C GLN A 230 -89.73 -2.45 -42.20
N LYS A 231 -90.44 -3.53 -41.86
CA LYS A 231 -90.42 -4.11 -40.52
C LYS A 231 -89.04 -4.68 -40.19
N ASN A 232 -88.45 -5.45 -41.11
CA ASN A 232 -87.08 -5.95 -40.95
C ASN A 232 -86.05 -4.81 -40.89
N LEU A 233 -86.24 -3.72 -41.65
CA LEU A 233 -85.41 -2.52 -41.58
C LEU A 233 -85.59 -1.79 -40.25
N LYS A 234 -86.81 -1.72 -39.69
CA LYS A 234 -87.05 -1.18 -38.35
C LYS A 234 -86.41 -2.05 -37.27
N ASP A 235 -86.58 -3.36 -37.32
CA ASP A 235 -86.00 -4.29 -36.35
C ASP A 235 -84.47 -4.30 -36.43
N MET A 236 -83.92 -4.28 -37.64
CA MET A 236 -82.49 -4.13 -37.89
C MET A 236 -81.99 -2.74 -37.49
N SER A 237 -82.79 -1.68 -37.67
CA SER A 237 -82.46 -0.33 -37.19
C SER A 237 -82.43 -0.27 -35.67
N ILE A 238 -83.36 -0.94 -34.99
CA ILE A 238 -83.39 -1.07 -33.52
C ILE A 238 -82.18 -1.87 -33.04
N GLN A 239 -81.87 -3.01 -33.67
CA GLN A 239 -80.68 -3.79 -33.36
C GLN A 239 -79.39 -3.02 -33.62
N MET A 240 -79.30 -2.28 -34.73
CA MET A 240 -78.17 -1.41 -35.03
C MET A 240 -78.05 -0.29 -34.01
N THR A 241 -79.15 0.29 -33.54
CA THR A 241 -79.13 1.32 -32.49
C THR A 241 -78.67 0.73 -31.15
N LYS A 242 -79.12 -0.48 -30.82
CA LYS A 242 -78.69 -1.22 -29.63
C LYS A 242 -77.19 -1.56 -29.68
N LEU A 243 -76.72 -2.15 -30.78
CA LEU A 243 -75.31 -2.43 -31.02
C LEU A 243 -74.47 -1.16 -31.04
N LYS A 244 -74.98 -0.06 -31.61
CA LYS A 244 -74.28 1.24 -31.63
C LYS A 244 -74.17 1.82 -30.23
N ASN A 245 -75.18 1.66 -29.38
CA ASN A 245 -75.14 2.06 -27.98
C ASN A 245 -74.20 1.16 -27.15
N GLU A 246 -74.25 -0.15 -27.33
CA GLU A 246 -73.33 -1.10 -26.69
C GLU A 246 -71.88 -0.87 -27.12
N HIS A 247 -71.66 -0.62 -28.42
CA HIS A 247 -70.37 -0.21 -28.97
C HIS A 247 -69.94 1.14 -28.39
N HIS A 248 -70.86 2.10 -28.23
CA HIS A 248 -70.52 3.39 -27.64
C HIS A 248 -70.11 3.26 -26.17
N VAL A 249 -70.81 2.42 -25.39
CA VAL A 249 -70.48 2.14 -23.99
C VAL A 249 -69.15 1.42 -23.86
N THR A 250 -68.90 0.38 -24.66
CA THR A 250 -67.60 -0.33 -24.69
C THR A 250 -66.48 0.57 -25.19
N THR A 251 -66.72 1.41 -26.21
CA THR A 251 -65.73 2.39 -26.68
C THR A 251 -65.42 3.43 -25.60
N TYR A 252 -66.42 3.87 -24.83
CA TYR A 252 -66.21 4.82 -23.73
C TYR A 252 -65.44 4.16 -22.58
N SER A 253 -65.79 2.92 -22.22
CA SER A 253 -65.09 2.12 -21.22
C SER A 253 -63.63 1.88 -21.62
N MET A 254 -63.38 1.44 -22.86
CA MET A 254 -62.02 1.26 -23.40
C MET A 254 -61.25 2.58 -23.48
N LYS A 255 -61.90 3.70 -23.78
CA LYS A 255 -61.26 5.02 -23.77
C LYS A 255 -60.82 5.41 -22.36
N GLU A 256 -61.65 5.16 -21.36
CA GLU A 256 -61.31 5.49 -19.97
C GLU A 256 -60.24 4.55 -19.40
N GLU A 257 -60.29 3.27 -19.75
CA GLU A 257 -59.26 2.30 -19.39
C GLU A 257 -57.92 2.62 -20.08
N ASN A 258 -57.94 2.98 -21.37
CA ASN A 258 -56.76 3.50 -22.07
C ASN A 258 -56.25 4.82 -21.48
N ARG A 259 -57.14 5.68 -20.98
CA ARG A 259 -56.76 6.91 -20.30
C ARG A 259 -56.05 6.61 -18.99
N MET A 260 -56.55 5.67 -18.19
CA MET A 260 -55.88 5.20 -16.98
C MET A 260 -54.52 4.56 -17.28
N LEU A 261 -54.46 3.67 -18.27
CA LEU A 261 -53.21 3.07 -18.74
C LEU A 261 -52.19 4.12 -19.20
N ARG A 262 -52.61 5.13 -19.98
CA ARG A 262 -51.73 6.25 -20.36
C ARG A 262 -51.24 7.03 -19.14
N ASN A 263 -52.10 7.28 -18.16
CA ASN A 263 -51.68 7.97 -16.93
C ASN A 263 -50.64 7.15 -16.16
N THR A 264 -50.86 5.85 -16.00
CA THR A 264 -49.89 4.95 -15.34
C THR A 264 -48.58 4.84 -16.12
N VAL A 265 -48.63 4.74 -17.45
CA VAL A 265 -47.43 4.75 -18.29
C VAL A 265 -46.69 6.09 -18.15
N ASN A 266 -47.40 7.21 -18.14
CA ASN A 266 -46.80 8.53 -17.95
C ASN A 266 -46.16 8.68 -16.56
N GLU A 267 -46.78 8.15 -15.50
CA GLU A 267 -46.21 8.11 -14.15
C GLU A 267 -44.97 7.21 -14.07
N ASN A 268 -44.99 6.05 -14.74
CA ASN A 268 -43.85 5.14 -14.82
C ASN A 268 -42.69 5.74 -15.63
N VAL A 269 -42.99 6.43 -16.73
CA VAL A 269 -42.00 7.20 -17.50
C VAL A 269 -41.44 8.34 -16.65
N ALA A 270 -42.27 9.05 -15.90
CA ALA A 270 -41.82 10.14 -15.02
C ALA A 270 -40.98 9.64 -13.82
N THR A 271 -41.29 8.47 -13.27
CA THR A 271 -40.48 7.85 -12.20
C THR A 271 -39.17 7.29 -12.75
N HIS A 272 -39.19 6.64 -13.92
CA HIS A 272 -37.97 6.20 -14.59
C HIS A 272 -37.07 7.40 -14.94
N LYS A 273 -37.64 8.48 -15.47
CA LYS A 273 -36.91 9.71 -15.78
C LYS A 273 -36.26 10.30 -14.51
N ARG A 274 -37.00 10.38 -13.41
CA ARG A 274 -36.44 10.79 -12.09
C ARG A 274 -35.32 9.87 -11.62
N GLY A 275 -35.44 8.56 -11.83
CA GLY A 275 -34.38 7.60 -11.53
C GLY A 275 -33.12 7.80 -12.38
N GLN A 276 -33.28 8.07 -13.67
CA GLN A 276 -32.16 8.40 -14.57
C GLN A 276 -31.50 9.73 -14.19
N GLU A 277 -32.28 10.76 -13.85
CA GLU A 277 -31.77 12.05 -13.38
C GLU A 277 -31.01 11.90 -12.05
N PHE A 278 -31.49 11.05 -11.14
CA PHE A 278 -30.80 10.73 -9.90
C PHE A 278 -29.45 10.03 -10.17
N LEU A 279 -29.44 8.99 -11.00
CA LEU A 279 -28.20 8.28 -11.37
C LEU A 279 -27.22 9.19 -12.11
N ALA A 280 -27.71 10.08 -12.98
CA ALA A 280 -26.88 11.08 -13.65
C ALA A 280 -26.24 12.05 -12.65
N ALA A 281 -27.02 12.56 -11.69
CA ALA A 281 -26.51 13.44 -10.63
C ALA A 281 -25.48 12.73 -9.72
N GLU A 282 -25.69 11.45 -9.42
CA GLU A 282 -24.77 10.65 -8.60
C GLU A 282 -23.47 10.34 -9.35
N ASN A 283 -23.56 10.07 -10.66
CA ASN A 283 -22.41 9.90 -11.54
C ASN A 283 -21.61 11.21 -11.69
N ASP A 284 -22.28 12.36 -11.75
CA ASP A 284 -21.61 13.67 -11.74
C ASP A 284 -20.90 13.96 -10.41
N LYS A 285 -21.50 13.59 -9.27
CA LYS A 285 -20.81 13.65 -7.96
C LYS A 285 -19.57 12.76 -7.92
N PHE A 286 -19.66 11.55 -8.48
CA PHE A 286 -18.52 10.63 -8.57
C PHE A 286 -17.43 11.21 -9.48
N LYS A 287 -17.76 11.71 -10.67
CA LYS A 287 -16.82 12.39 -11.57
C LYS A 287 -16.13 13.58 -10.90
N ASN A 288 -16.87 14.38 -10.13
CA ASN A 288 -16.29 15.50 -9.39
C ASN A 288 -15.36 15.04 -8.27
N SER A 289 -15.68 13.94 -7.57
CA SER A 289 -14.80 13.34 -6.56
C SER A 289 -13.52 12.79 -7.19
N VAL A 290 -13.62 12.12 -8.35
CA VAL A 290 -12.45 11.65 -9.12
C VAL A 290 -11.60 12.82 -9.61
N LYS A 291 -12.22 13.92 -10.05
CA LYS A 291 -11.48 15.16 -10.41
C LYS A 291 -10.74 15.75 -9.21
N ASP A 292 -11.37 15.81 -8.02
CA ASP A 292 -10.71 16.32 -6.81
C ASP A 292 -9.53 15.41 -6.40
N LEU A 293 -9.72 14.09 -6.44
CA LEU A 293 -8.65 13.11 -6.18
C LEU A 293 -7.49 13.27 -7.17
N ASN A 294 -7.76 13.39 -8.46
CA ASN A 294 -6.72 13.61 -9.47
C ASN A 294 -5.99 14.95 -9.28
N ALA A 295 -6.71 16.00 -8.86
CA ALA A 295 -6.09 17.28 -8.53
C ALA A 295 -5.16 17.16 -7.30
N ARG A 296 -5.57 16.40 -6.27
CA ARG A 296 -4.73 16.10 -5.09
C ARG A 296 -3.50 15.29 -5.46
N ILE A 297 -3.64 14.25 -6.29
CA ILE A 297 -2.51 13.46 -6.79
C ILE A 297 -1.53 14.36 -7.56
N SER A 298 -2.04 15.20 -8.46
CA SER A 298 -1.21 16.14 -9.22
C SER A 298 -0.49 17.16 -8.32
N LYS A 299 -1.14 17.58 -7.22
CA LYS A 299 -0.52 18.44 -6.21
C LYS A 299 0.61 17.70 -5.49
N LEU A 300 0.35 16.49 -4.98
CA LEU A 300 1.36 15.67 -4.29
C LEU A 300 2.56 15.36 -5.19
N GLN A 301 2.34 15.08 -6.48
CA GLN A 301 3.42 14.87 -7.44
C GLN A 301 4.28 16.13 -7.64
N ARG A 302 3.68 17.32 -7.68
CA ARG A 302 4.42 18.59 -7.73
C ARG A 302 5.19 18.85 -6.44
N ASP A 303 4.58 18.59 -5.29
CA ASP A 303 5.22 18.75 -3.98
C ASP A 303 6.41 17.78 -3.85
N HIS A 304 6.26 16.52 -4.29
CA HIS A 304 7.35 15.54 -4.36
C HIS A 304 8.46 15.97 -5.31
N HIS A 305 8.14 16.49 -6.50
CA HIS A 305 9.15 17.04 -7.41
C HIS A 305 9.87 18.26 -6.83
N SER A 306 9.17 19.14 -6.13
CA SER A 306 9.75 20.28 -5.43
C SER A 306 10.69 19.84 -4.31
N ALA A 307 10.28 18.88 -3.49
CA ALA A 307 11.12 18.28 -2.45
C ALA A 307 12.36 17.57 -3.03
N SER A 308 12.19 16.84 -4.14
CA SER A 308 13.29 16.20 -4.87
C SER A 308 14.27 17.21 -5.47
N PHE A 309 13.77 18.36 -5.95
CA PHE A 309 14.62 19.43 -6.44
C PHE A 309 15.39 20.10 -5.30
N ASN A 310 14.72 20.40 -4.18
CA ASN A 310 15.35 21.00 -3.01
C ASN A 310 16.43 20.10 -2.41
N THR A 311 16.17 18.80 -2.29
CA THR A 311 17.18 17.83 -1.83
C THR A 311 18.37 17.71 -2.78
N LYS A 312 18.16 17.80 -4.10
CA LYS A 312 19.27 17.88 -5.07
C LYS A 312 20.10 19.16 -4.91
N GLU A 313 19.45 20.30 -4.69
CA GLU A 313 20.15 21.56 -4.48
C GLU A 313 20.89 21.60 -3.13
N GLU A 314 20.29 21.07 -2.05
CA GLU A 314 20.95 20.89 -0.76
C GLU A 314 22.18 19.97 -0.87
N ASN A 315 22.05 18.84 -1.58
CA ASN A 315 23.19 17.96 -1.85
C ASN A 315 24.29 18.66 -2.64
N ARG A 316 23.93 19.49 -3.62
CA ARG A 316 24.90 20.31 -4.38
C ARG A 316 25.60 21.33 -3.47
N ILE A 317 24.87 21.98 -2.57
CA ILE A 317 25.43 22.91 -1.58
C ILE A 317 26.38 22.17 -0.63
N LEU A 318 26.00 21.01 -0.12
CA LEU A 318 26.83 20.17 0.74
C LEU A 318 28.08 19.69 0.00
N GLN A 319 27.96 19.29 -1.25
CA GLN A 319 29.10 18.88 -2.07
C GLN A 319 30.06 20.04 -2.34
N ASN A 320 29.54 21.24 -2.59
CA ASN A 320 30.38 22.44 -2.71
C ASN A 320 31.11 22.76 -1.40
N LYS A 321 30.43 22.69 -0.25
CA LYS A 321 31.07 22.87 1.08
C LYS A 321 32.12 21.78 1.35
N ALA A 322 31.88 20.54 0.95
CA ALA A 322 32.85 19.44 1.04
C ALA A 322 34.09 19.72 0.18
N ASN A 323 33.90 20.24 -1.03
CA ASN A 323 35.00 20.63 -1.92
C ASN A 323 35.80 21.82 -1.36
N GLU A 324 35.13 22.82 -0.78
CA GLU A 324 35.77 23.96 -0.13
C GLU A 324 36.59 23.53 1.09
N THR A 325 36.03 22.67 1.94
CA THR A 325 36.74 22.12 3.11
C THR A 325 37.91 21.24 2.69
N ALA A 326 37.77 20.42 1.65
CA ALA A 326 38.88 19.66 1.07
C ALA A 326 39.99 20.59 0.53
N ALA A 327 39.63 21.69 -0.14
CA ALA A 327 40.58 22.69 -0.60
C ALA A 327 41.29 23.41 0.56
N GLN A 328 40.59 23.72 1.64
CA GLN A 328 41.17 24.28 2.86
C GLN A 328 42.12 23.29 3.54
N LEU A 329 41.72 22.02 3.68
CA LEU A 329 42.59 20.96 4.22
C LEU A 329 43.85 20.78 3.38
N LYS A 330 43.74 20.86 2.04
CA LYS A 330 44.90 20.82 1.14
C LYS A 330 45.85 21.99 1.41
N LYS A 331 45.33 23.23 1.50
CA LYS A 331 46.14 24.41 1.86
C LYS A 331 46.82 24.27 3.22
N THR A 332 46.11 23.73 4.21
CA THR A 332 46.66 23.49 5.55
C THR A 332 47.74 22.42 5.51
N LYS A 333 47.53 21.33 4.77
CA LYS A 333 48.54 20.28 4.54
C LYS A 333 49.79 20.84 3.88
N ASP A 334 49.65 21.64 2.84
CA ASP A 334 50.77 22.28 2.15
C ASP A 334 51.52 23.25 3.08
N THR A 335 50.79 23.96 3.95
CA THR A 335 51.37 24.83 4.98
C THR A 335 52.16 24.04 6.02
N LEU A 336 51.60 22.95 6.53
CA LEU A 336 52.27 22.05 7.47
C LEU A 336 53.49 21.38 6.84
N GLN A 337 53.40 20.99 5.56
CA GLN A 337 54.53 20.43 4.82
C GLN A 337 55.65 21.46 4.66
N ASN A 338 55.31 22.72 4.35
CA ASN A 338 56.27 23.82 4.32
C ASN A 338 56.90 24.12 5.69
N GLN A 339 56.11 24.05 6.77
CA GLN A 339 56.62 24.18 8.13
C GLN A 339 57.55 23.03 8.51
N SER A 340 57.18 21.78 8.19
CA SER A 340 58.03 20.60 8.34
C SER A 340 59.34 20.75 7.58
N ASN A 341 59.30 21.24 6.34
CA ASN A 341 60.51 21.50 5.55
C ASN A 341 61.39 22.60 6.17
N ARG A 342 60.77 23.65 6.74
CA ARG A 342 61.49 24.68 7.51
C ARG A 342 62.12 24.10 8.77
N ILE A 343 61.42 23.24 9.52
CA ILE A 343 61.96 22.55 10.69
C ILE A 343 63.15 21.68 10.29
N LYS A 344 63.02 20.87 9.25
CA LYS A 344 64.13 20.06 8.71
C LYS A 344 65.34 20.93 8.31
N LYS A 345 65.09 22.11 7.74
CA LYS A 345 66.15 23.07 7.40
C LYS A 345 66.81 23.64 8.66
N MET A 346 66.02 24.05 9.66
CA MET A 346 66.53 24.51 10.95
C MET A 346 67.28 23.41 11.70
N GLU A 347 66.84 22.15 11.63
CA GLU A 347 67.54 21.00 12.19
C GLU A 347 68.88 20.76 11.48
N ALA A 348 68.91 20.89 10.14
CA ALA A 348 70.15 20.79 9.37
C ALA A 348 71.12 21.94 9.69
N GLU A 349 70.62 23.16 9.84
CA GLU A 349 71.41 24.32 10.28
C GLU A 349 71.88 24.19 11.74
N ALA A 350 71.04 23.67 12.62
CA ALA A 350 71.40 23.35 14.00
C ALA A 350 72.45 22.24 14.05
N LYS A 351 72.35 21.21 13.20
CA LYS A 351 73.40 20.17 13.03
C LYS A 351 74.70 20.79 12.54
N LYS A 352 74.68 21.69 11.54
CA LYS A 352 75.86 22.45 11.09
C LYS A 352 76.45 23.33 12.18
N SER A 353 75.62 24.00 12.97
CA SER A 353 76.06 24.78 14.14
C SER A 353 76.63 23.87 15.23
N ASN A 354 76.08 22.66 15.41
CA ASN A 354 76.64 21.64 16.30
C ASN A 354 77.96 21.08 15.78
N GLU A 355 78.13 20.97 14.46
CA GLU A 355 79.40 20.62 13.80
C GLU A 355 80.45 21.71 14.03
N GLN A 356 80.07 22.99 13.91
CA GLN A 356 80.91 24.13 14.28
C GLN A 356 81.22 24.13 15.78
N LYS A 357 80.27 23.75 16.65
CA LYS A 357 80.51 23.55 18.09
C LYS A 357 81.41 22.34 18.35
N LYS A 358 81.35 21.28 17.56
CA LYS A 358 82.31 20.15 17.59
C LYS A 358 83.70 20.61 17.18
N ASN A 359 83.82 21.51 16.21
CA ASN A 359 85.09 22.13 15.83
C ASN A 359 85.62 23.06 16.94
N THR A 360 84.77 23.79 17.67
CA THR A 360 85.20 24.54 18.86
C THR A 360 85.49 23.65 20.07
N THR A 361 84.85 22.47 20.19
CA THR A 361 85.24 21.47 21.20
C THR A 361 86.52 20.74 20.81
N ALA A 362 86.83 20.58 19.53
CA ALA A 362 88.13 20.09 19.07
C ALA A 362 89.23 21.13 19.31
N ALA A 363 88.94 22.42 19.12
CA ALA A 363 89.84 23.51 19.51
C ALA A 363 90.03 23.57 21.05
N LYS A 364 88.95 23.34 21.82
CA LYS A 364 89.01 23.23 23.28
C LYS A 364 89.78 21.99 23.74
N LYS A 365 89.63 20.84 23.06
CA LYS A 365 90.40 19.62 23.32
C LYS A 365 91.88 19.80 22.98
N LYS A 366 92.21 20.52 21.90
CA LYS A 366 93.59 20.96 21.60
C LYS A 366 94.13 21.91 22.66
N ALA A 367 93.31 22.83 23.17
CA ALA A 367 93.70 23.71 24.26
C ALA A 367 93.92 22.93 25.57
N ASP A 368 93.06 21.94 25.87
CA ASP A 368 93.19 21.05 27.03
C ASP A 368 94.39 20.09 26.88
N GLU A 369 94.71 19.64 25.66
CA GLU A 369 95.94 18.88 25.36
C GLU A 369 97.20 19.75 25.48
N SER A 370 97.17 20.99 25.00
CA SER A 370 98.26 21.96 25.23
C SER A 370 98.40 22.29 26.72
N LEU A 371 97.30 22.41 27.46
CA LEU A 371 97.30 22.61 28.90
C LEU A 371 97.88 21.39 29.63
N LYS A 372 97.48 20.17 29.25
CA LYS A 372 98.07 18.94 29.77
C LYS A 372 99.56 18.84 29.44
N LYS A 373 99.96 19.22 28.23
CA LYS A 373 101.37 19.23 27.81
C LYS A 373 102.19 20.21 28.65
N LEU A 374 101.68 21.43 28.85
CA LEU A 374 102.26 22.41 29.78
C LEU A 374 102.31 21.90 31.22
N GLN A 375 101.27 21.22 31.70
CA GLN A 375 101.27 20.59 33.03
C GLN A 375 102.31 19.47 33.14
N THR A 376 102.53 18.69 32.09
CA THR A 376 103.58 17.66 32.04
C THR A 376 104.97 18.28 31.98
N GLU A 377 105.19 19.29 31.15
CA GLU A 377 106.45 20.06 31.09
C GLU A 377 106.75 20.73 32.43
N MET A 378 105.74 21.27 33.12
CA MET A 378 105.89 21.80 34.47
C MET A 378 106.22 20.73 35.50
N LYS A 379 105.65 19.51 35.39
CA LYS A 379 106.02 18.38 36.24
C LYS A 379 107.45 17.91 35.98
N GLU A 380 107.89 17.85 34.73
CA GLU A 380 109.27 17.53 34.37
C GLU A 380 110.26 18.58 34.87
N LEU A 381 109.93 19.87 34.72
CA LEU A 381 110.74 20.95 35.29
C LEU A 381 110.84 20.87 36.82
N ARG A 382 109.74 20.50 37.49
CA ARG A 382 109.74 20.24 38.95
C ARG A 382 110.63 19.04 39.31
N SER A 383 110.49 17.94 38.59
CA SER A 383 111.32 16.74 38.78
C SER A 383 112.81 17.02 38.51
N ASN A 384 113.13 17.85 37.51
CA ASN A 384 114.50 18.25 37.21
C ASN A 384 115.07 19.22 38.26
N TYR A 385 114.22 20.09 38.82
CA TYR A 385 114.59 20.95 39.95
C TYR A 385 114.86 20.12 41.21
N ASP A 386 114.00 19.14 41.51
CA ASP A 386 114.20 18.20 42.63
C ASP A 386 115.48 17.38 42.42
N HIS A 387 115.74 16.91 41.20
CA HIS A 387 116.96 16.15 40.88
C HIS A 387 118.24 17.00 40.96
N LEU A 388 118.18 18.29 40.58
CA LEU A 388 119.26 19.25 40.79
C LEU A 388 119.46 19.59 42.27
N SER A 389 118.39 19.63 43.07
CA SER A 389 118.47 19.79 44.53
C SER A 389 119.16 18.58 45.20
N ASP A 390 118.91 17.37 44.69
CA ASP A 390 119.52 16.14 45.20
C ASP A 390 121.01 15.99 44.79
N LEU A 391 121.39 16.47 43.60
CA LEU A 391 122.80 16.51 43.14
C LEU A 391 123.69 17.46 43.95
N PHE A 392 123.11 18.43 44.65
CA PHE A 392 123.85 19.29 45.60
C PHE A 392 124.07 18.64 46.98
N CYS A 393 123.54 17.44 47.23
CA CYS A 393 123.65 16.73 48.52
C CYS A 393 124.52 15.47 48.51
N GLN A 394 125.23 15.15 47.41
CA GLN A 394 126.10 13.98 47.35
C GLN A 394 127.56 14.35 47.03
N GLY A 395 128.31 14.51 48.12
CA GLY A 395 129.77 14.51 48.15
C GLY A 395 130.22 14.14 49.58
N ASP A 396 130.37 12.83 49.81
CA ASP A 396 131.49 12.11 50.46
C ASP A 396 132.46 12.95 51.33
N ASP A 397 132.89 12.57 52.54
CA ASP A 397 132.73 11.35 53.34
C ASP A 397 133.04 11.73 54.81
N THR A 398 132.25 11.25 55.77
CA THR A 398 132.75 10.43 56.89
C THR A 398 131.62 10.12 57.86
N ASP A 399 131.60 8.85 58.25
CA ASP A 399 130.70 8.23 59.19
C ASP A 399 130.57 8.97 60.53
N ASN A 400 129.38 8.79 61.12
CA ASN A 400 129.06 8.89 62.54
C ASN A 400 128.50 10.24 63.02
N CYS A 401 127.18 10.43 62.88
CA CYS A 401 126.44 11.29 63.82
C CYS A 401 124.95 10.88 63.93
N LYS A 402 124.68 9.89 64.79
CA LYS A 402 123.35 9.63 65.34
C LYS A 402 123.02 10.65 66.44
N SER A 403 122.89 11.94 66.09
CA SER A 403 122.17 12.95 66.89
C SER A 403 122.27 14.33 66.24
N CYS A 404 121.39 14.63 65.27
CA CYS A 404 121.07 16.01 64.92
C CYS A 404 119.58 16.11 64.56
N LYS A 405 118.76 16.18 65.62
CA LYS A 405 117.57 17.03 65.58
C LYS A 405 118.06 18.48 65.60
N SER A 406 117.23 19.35 65.01
CA SER A 406 117.34 20.81 64.93
C SER A 406 118.30 21.37 63.89
N GLY A 407 117.70 22.07 62.92
CA GLY A 407 117.87 23.51 62.78
C GLY A 407 119.20 24.00 62.21
N ALA A 408 119.06 24.99 61.32
CA ALA A 408 120.11 25.92 60.92
C ALA A 408 121.18 25.42 59.94
N ILE A 409 120.76 25.10 58.70
CA ILE A 409 121.56 25.43 57.50
C ILE A 409 120.58 25.94 56.41
N LEU A 410 120.08 27.16 56.63
CA LEU A 410 119.30 27.94 55.66
C LEU A 410 119.69 29.42 55.80
N SER A 411 121.00 29.69 55.88
CA SER A 411 121.54 31.04 56.08
C SER A 411 122.57 31.47 55.04
N LEU A 412 122.69 30.76 53.92
CA LEU A 412 123.50 31.18 52.77
C LEU A 412 122.85 30.91 51.39
N LEU A 413 121.51 30.74 51.36
CA LEU A 413 120.74 31.02 50.15
C LEU A 413 120.27 32.48 50.25
N PRO A 414 120.50 33.33 49.24
CA PRO A 414 120.11 34.73 49.32
C PRO A 414 118.61 34.81 49.60
N GLN A 415 118.21 35.59 50.61
CA GLN A 415 116.83 35.77 51.08
C GLN A 415 115.82 35.98 49.91
N THR A 416 116.31 36.51 48.79
CA THR A 416 115.59 36.70 47.53
C THR A 416 115.06 35.41 46.89
N GLN A 417 115.68 34.24 47.05
CA GLN A 417 115.21 32.97 46.46
C GLN A 417 114.07 32.34 47.26
N ILE A 418 114.14 32.40 48.60
CA ILE A 418 113.06 31.91 49.49
C ILE A 418 111.81 32.78 49.32
N ASP A 419 111.99 34.09 49.15
CA ASP A 419 110.88 35.02 48.91
C ASP A 419 110.28 34.82 47.50
N GLN A 420 111.09 34.51 46.48
CA GLN A 420 110.60 34.18 45.14
C GLN A 420 109.78 32.88 45.11
N GLU A 421 110.19 31.86 45.86
CA GLU A 421 109.45 30.59 45.94
C GLU A 421 108.10 30.76 46.67
N LYS A 422 108.06 31.56 47.74
CA LYS A 422 106.81 31.93 48.41
C LYS A 422 105.87 32.70 47.48
N ILE A 423 106.38 33.70 46.76
CA ILE A 423 105.60 34.46 45.77
C ILE A 423 105.09 33.55 44.64
N PHE A 424 105.90 32.58 44.20
CA PHE A 424 105.52 31.63 43.15
C PHE A 424 104.42 30.68 43.62
N ASN A 425 104.56 30.09 44.81
CA ASN A 425 103.55 29.20 45.40
C ASN A 425 102.24 29.95 45.69
N GLU A 426 102.30 31.21 46.12
CA GLU A 426 101.12 32.05 46.32
C GLU A 426 100.42 32.37 44.99
N LYS A 427 101.18 32.63 43.92
CA LYS A 427 100.63 32.80 42.56
C LYS A 427 99.97 31.51 42.04
N ILE A 428 100.56 30.34 42.27
CA ILE A 428 99.94 29.05 41.93
C ILE A 428 98.62 28.88 42.66
N LYS A 429 98.61 29.10 43.98
CA LYS A 429 97.40 28.98 44.79
C LYS A 429 96.29 29.95 44.34
N ASN A 430 96.66 31.17 43.95
CA ASN A 430 95.73 32.15 43.39
C ASN A 430 95.17 31.71 42.04
N LEU A 431 95.99 31.12 41.16
CA LEU A 431 95.55 30.59 39.87
C LEU A 431 94.65 29.36 40.03
N GLU A 432 94.94 28.46 40.98
CA GLU A 432 94.09 27.31 41.31
C GLU A 432 92.72 27.77 41.83
N ASN A 433 92.69 28.77 42.70
CA ASN A 433 91.45 29.36 43.19
C ASN A 433 90.64 30.02 42.06
N LEU A 434 91.30 30.76 41.17
CA LEU A 434 90.65 31.35 40.00
C LEU A 434 90.08 30.29 39.05
N LEU A 435 90.84 29.21 38.80
CA LEU A 435 90.40 28.10 37.95
C LEU A 435 89.20 27.36 38.57
N ALA A 436 89.24 27.11 39.89
CA ALA A 436 88.14 26.49 40.62
C ALA A 436 86.87 27.36 40.57
N ASN A 437 87.00 28.68 40.75
CA ASN A 437 85.87 29.62 40.65
C ASN A 437 85.32 29.70 39.22
N ALA A 438 86.18 29.74 38.20
CA ALA A 438 85.76 29.71 36.80
C ALA A 438 85.02 28.40 36.46
N THR A 439 85.49 27.27 36.98
CA THR A 439 84.86 25.95 36.77
C THR A 439 83.47 25.91 37.40
N ARG A 440 83.34 26.34 38.65
CA ARG A 440 82.03 26.45 39.34
C ARG A 440 81.07 27.36 38.59
N THR A 441 81.55 28.49 38.07
CA THR A 441 80.73 29.43 37.30
C THR A 441 80.20 28.79 36.01
N VAL A 442 81.05 28.05 35.29
CA VAL A 442 80.65 27.34 34.06
C VAL A 442 79.66 26.20 34.35
N GLU A 443 79.86 25.46 35.44
CA GLU A 443 78.91 24.42 35.86
C GLU A 443 77.56 25.01 36.26
N GLN A 444 77.56 26.11 37.00
CA GLN A 444 76.33 26.83 37.36
C GLN A 444 75.59 27.33 36.12
N GLN A 445 76.30 27.91 35.14
CA GLN A 445 75.70 28.34 33.87
C GLN A 445 75.16 27.17 33.05
N ARG A 446 75.83 26.02 33.06
CA ARG A 446 75.35 24.80 32.37
C ARG A 446 74.05 24.29 32.98
N GLU A 447 73.96 24.26 34.31
CA GLU A 447 72.74 23.78 34.98
C GLU A 447 71.59 24.77 34.79
N GLN A 448 71.86 26.09 34.86
CA GLN A 448 70.87 27.12 34.52
C GLN A 448 70.35 26.98 33.08
N HIS A 449 71.24 26.75 32.11
CA HIS A 449 70.82 26.56 30.72
C HIS A 449 70.02 25.26 30.53
N LYS A 450 70.39 24.18 31.23
CA LYS A 450 69.65 22.91 31.19
C LYS A 450 68.25 23.06 31.78
N GLN A 451 68.12 23.80 32.88
CA GLN A 451 66.83 24.12 33.49
C GLN A 451 65.98 25.01 32.57
N ALA A 452 66.54 26.10 32.04
CA ALA A 452 65.83 26.99 31.11
C ALA A 452 65.36 26.25 29.84
N LYS A 453 66.17 25.32 29.32
CA LYS A 453 65.78 24.47 28.19
C LYS A 453 64.59 23.57 28.55
N LYS A 454 64.62 22.92 29.71
CA LYS A 454 63.53 22.06 30.18
C LYS A 454 62.22 22.85 30.35
N GLU A 455 62.29 24.02 30.98
CA GLU A 455 61.12 24.90 31.14
C GLU A 455 60.54 25.37 29.80
N LEU A 456 61.39 25.64 28.81
CA LEU A 456 60.93 26.01 27.46
C LEU A 456 60.23 24.83 26.77
N GLU A 457 60.80 23.62 26.85
CA GLU A 457 60.18 22.40 26.28
C GLU A 457 58.82 22.10 26.93
N GLU A 458 58.71 22.28 28.25
CA GLU A 458 57.43 22.12 28.97
C GLU A 458 56.39 23.17 28.55
N ARG A 459 56.78 24.46 28.44
CA ARG A 459 55.86 25.53 27.97
C ARG A 459 55.39 25.29 26.54
N ILE A 460 56.29 24.86 25.65
CA ILE A 460 55.95 24.54 24.26
C ILE A 460 54.96 23.38 24.22
N THR A 461 55.23 22.31 24.96
CA THR A 461 54.37 21.12 25.03
C THR A 461 52.98 21.48 25.57
N GLN A 462 52.90 22.26 26.65
CA GLN A 462 51.63 22.69 27.23
C GLN A 462 50.82 23.60 26.29
N SER A 463 51.50 24.50 25.56
CA SER A 463 50.85 25.38 24.57
C SER A 463 50.25 24.59 23.40
N TYR A 464 50.98 23.60 22.88
CA TYR A 464 50.47 22.75 21.80
C TYR A 464 49.35 21.82 22.27
N ALA A 465 49.47 21.21 23.46
CA ALA A 465 48.42 20.37 24.04
C ALA A 465 47.10 21.15 24.19
N CYS A 466 47.17 22.39 24.69
CA CYS A 466 45.99 23.25 24.85
C CYS A 466 45.35 23.63 23.50
N LYS A 467 46.17 23.92 22.47
CA LYS A 467 45.68 24.19 21.11
C LYS A 467 45.02 22.97 20.46
N ILE A 468 45.61 21.78 20.62
CA ILE A 468 45.06 20.53 20.08
C ILE A 468 43.71 20.24 20.75
N ALA A 469 43.64 20.30 22.08
CA ALA A 469 42.40 20.07 22.81
C ALA A 469 41.28 21.06 22.40
N GLY A 470 41.63 22.34 22.18
CA GLY A 470 40.69 23.34 21.68
C GLY A 470 40.16 23.05 20.28
N LEU A 471 41.02 22.57 19.37
CA LEU A 471 40.63 22.18 18.01
C LEU A 471 39.78 20.89 18.01
N GLU A 472 40.12 19.91 18.83
CA GLU A 472 39.34 18.68 19.00
C GLU A 472 37.94 18.98 19.55
N ALA A 473 37.83 19.84 20.56
CA ALA A 473 36.55 20.28 21.09
C ALA A 473 35.72 21.04 20.03
N ALA A 474 36.35 21.94 19.28
CA ALA A 474 35.67 22.68 18.20
C ALA A 474 35.19 21.75 17.06
N LEU A 475 35.97 20.72 16.74
CA LEU A 475 35.60 19.71 15.75
C LEU A 475 34.43 18.87 16.26
N LYS A 476 34.51 18.38 17.50
CA LYS A 476 33.45 17.57 18.13
C LYS A 476 32.12 18.33 18.20
N ASN A 477 32.15 19.61 18.55
CA ASN A 477 30.97 20.47 18.56
C ASN A 477 30.35 20.69 17.17
N LYS A 478 31.10 20.52 16.08
CA LYS A 478 30.57 20.62 14.71
C LYS A 478 30.12 19.28 14.13
N VAL A 479 30.82 18.19 14.48
CA VAL A 479 30.55 16.85 13.95
C VAL A 479 29.33 16.22 14.62
N ASN A 480 29.18 16.35 15.94
CA ASN A 480 28.07 15.71 16.66
C ASN A 480 26.68 16.15 16.14
N PRO A 481 26.37 17.45 15.94
CA PRO A 481 25.06 17.85 15.43
C PRO A 481 24.78 17.35 14.00
N LEU A 482 25.83 17.19 13.19
CA LEU A 482 25.71 16.62 11.85
C LEU A 482 25.44 15.12 11.89
N ALA A 483 26.07 14.40 12.83
CA ALA A 483 25.80 12.98 13.07
C ALA A 483 24.35 12.78 13.54
N ASP A 484 23.89 13.57 14.52
CA ASP A 484 22.50 13.52 15.02
C ASP A 484 21.49 13.83 13.90
N SER A 485 21.80 14.82 13.05
CA SER A 485 20.95 15.16 11.89
C SER A 485 20.91 14.05 10.85
N LEU A 486 22.05 13.39 10.60
CA LEU A 486 22.15 12.28 9.65
C LEU A 486 21.37 11.06 10.16
N GLU A 487 21.45 10.76 11.45
CA GLU A 487 20.70 9.68 12.09
C GLU A 487 19.19 9.94 12.03
N LYS A 488 18.77 11.19 12.30
CA LYS A 488 17.37 11.59 12.13
C LYS A 488 16.88 11.37 10.70
N VAL A 489 17.63 11.82 9.69
CA VAL A 489 17.28 11.62 8.27
C VAL A 489 17.26 10.13 7.91
N SER A 490 18.16 9.32 8.46
CA SER A 490 18.18 7.87 8.27
C SER A 490 16.92 7.20 8.83
N SER A 491 16.46 7.64 10.01
CA SER A 491 15.23 7.14 10.65
C SER A 491 13.97 7.54 9.88
N GLU A 492 13.90 8.77 9.37
CA GLU A 492 12.80 9.27 8.53
C GLU A 492 12.75 8.50 7.20
N ASN A 493 13.90 8.26 6.57
CA ASN A 493 13.99 7.49 5.33
C ASN A 493 13.55 6.02 5.53
N SER A 494 13.90 5.41 6.66
CA SER A 494 13.45 4.06 7.01
C SER A 494 11.91 4.00 7.19
N THR A 495 11.33 5.04 7.79
CA THR A 495 9.87 5.17 7.97
C THR A 495 9.17 5.31 6.61
N LEU A 496 9.68 6.18 5.73
CA LEU A 496 9.15 6.36 4.37
C LEU A 496 9.25 5.07 3.54
N GLN A 497 10.34 4.31 3.67
CA GLN A 497 10.46 3.01 2.99
C GLN A 497 9.38 2.02 3.43
N TYR A 498 9.04 2.00 4.73
CA TYR A 498 7.94 1.16 5.23
C TYR A 498 6.58 1.60 4.67
N GLU A 499 6.31 2.91 4.65
CA GLU A 499 5.07 3.47 4.08
C GLU A 499 4.94 3.14 2.58
N ILE A 500 6.03 3.26 1.81
CA ILE A 500 6.05 2.88 0.39
C ILE A 500 5.70 1.40 0.21
N LEU A 501 6.28 0.53 1.04
CA LEU A 501 6.07 -0.92 0.95
C LEU A 501 4.63 -1.32 1.31
N GLU A 502 4.02 -0.61 2.27
CA GLU A 502 2.61 -0.80 2.63
C GLU A 502 1.67 -0.31 1.52
N LEU A 503 1.95 0.85 0.92
CA LEU A 503 1.20 1.35 -0.24
C LEU A 503 1.31 0.42 -1.45
N GLN A 504 2.46 -0.20 -1.69
CA GLN A 504 2.64 -1.21 -2.74
C GLN A 504 1.74 -2.43 -2.50
N LYS A 505 1.66 -2.94 -1.27
CA LYS A 505 0.74 -4.05 -0.94
C LYS A 505 -0.73 -3.69 -1.17
N GLN A 506 -1.12 -2.46 -0.80
CA GLN A 506 -2.47 -1.98 -1.04
C GLN A 506 -2.78 -1.86 -2.54
N LEU A 507 -1.81 -1.40 -3.34
CA LEU A 507 -1.94 -1.33 -4.80
C LEU A 507 -2.12 -2.73 -5.40
N GLU A 508 -1.28 -3.71 -5.02
CA GLU A 508 -1.41 -5.10 -5.47
C GLU A 508 -2.77 -5.72 -5.10
N SER A 509 -3.29 -5.41 -3.91
CA SER A 509 -4.62 -5.85 -3.48
C SER A 509 -5.72 -5.26 -4.36
N CYS A 510 -5.65 -3.96 -4.65
CA CYS A 510 -6.60 -3.27 -5.54
C CYS A 510 -6.54 -3.81 -6.97
N GLU A 511 -5.35 -4.11 -7.49
CA GLU A 511 -5.19 -4.69 -8.83
C GLU A 511 -5.81 -6.09 -8.93
N LYS A 512 -5.63 -6.93 -7.91
CA LYS A 512 -6.29 -8.25 -7.82
C LYS A 512 -7.81 -8.14 -7.75
N GLU A 513 -8.33 -7.17 -6.99
CA GLU A 513 -9.78 -6.93 -6.91
C GLU A 513 -10.33 -6.44 -8.26
N GLN A 514 -9.59 -5.57 -8.96
CA GLN A 514 -9.96 -5.12 -10.30
C GLN A 514 -9.94 -6.26 -11.33
N GLU A 515 -8.97 -7.17 -11.24
CA GLU A 515 -8.91 -8.36 -12.11
C GLU A 515 -10.09 -9.30 -11.85
N TYR A 516 -10.42 -9.56 -10.58
CA TYR A 516 -11.61 -10.33 -10.21
C TYR A 516 -12.90 -9.71 -10.75
N LEU A 517 -13.07 -8.38 -10.64
CA LEU A 517 -14.24 -7.70 -11.18
C LEU A 517 -14.35 -7.85 -12.71
N LYS A 518 -13.23 -7.77 -13.44
CA LYS A 518 -13.20 -8.02 -14.89
C LYS A 518 -13.61 -9.45 -15.25
N GLU A 519 -13.20 -10.45 -14.46
CA GLU A 519 -13.64 -11.83 -14.67
C GLU A 519 -15.14 -12.01 -14.43
N VAL A 520 -15.67 -11.37 -13.39
CA VAL A 520 -17.11 -11.38 -13.09
C VAL A 520 -17.91 -10.72 -14.22
N GLU A 521 -17.48 -9.55 -14.71
CA GLU A 521 -18.10 -8.87 -15.86
C GLU A 521 -18.07 -9.75 -17.12
N LYS A 522 -16.93 -10.38 -17.42
CA LYS A 522 -16.79 -11.31 -18.55
C LYS A 522 -17.73 -12.51 -18.43
N SER A 523 -17.88 -13.06 -17.23
CA SER A 523 -18.81 -14.16 -16.95
C SER A 523 -20.27 -13.73 -17.13
N GLN A 524 -20.65 -12.55 -16.63
CA GLN A 524 -21.99 -11.99 -16.79
C GLN A 524 -22.32 -11.71 -18.25
N TYR A 525 -21.38 -11.13 -19.00
CA TYR A 525 -21.56 -10.88 -20.43
C TYR A 525 -21.77 -12.18 -21.21
N LYS A 526 -20.99 -13.23 -20.88
CA LYS A 526 -21.17 -14.57 -21.48
C LYS A 526 -22.56 -15.14 -21.19
N GLN A 527 -23.03 -15.08 -19.95
CA GLN A 527 -24.39 -15.50 -19.59
C GLN A 527 -25.47 -14.75 -20.39
N LEU A 528 -25.34 -13.43 -20.54
CA LEU A 528 -26.28 -12.63 -21.32
C LEU A 528 -26.26 -12.99 -22.81
N CYS A 529 -25.09 -13.27 -23.39
CA CYS A 529 -24.98 -13.76 -24.76
C CYS A 529 -25.65 -15.13 -24.93
N ASP A 530 -25.40 -16.07 -24.03
CA ASP A 530 -26.00 -17.40 -24.06
C ASP A 530 -27.54 -17.31 -23.95
N GLU A 531 -28.06 -16.49 -23.02
CA GLU A 531 -29.50 -16.21 -22.90
C GLU A 531 -30.10 -15.56 -24.15
N GLN A 532 -29.37 -14.65 -24.79
CA GLN A 532 -29.82 -13.98 -26.00
C GLN A 532 -29.88 -14.96 -27.17
N GLN A 533 -28.88 -15.83 -27.31
CA GLN A 533 -28.86 -16.87 -28.33
C GLN A 533 -30.01 -17.88 -28.14
N GLU A 534 -30.33 -18.24 -26.89
CA GLU A 534 -31.48 -19.09 -26.59
C GLU A 534 -32.81 -18.40 -26.95
N LYS A 535 -32.96 -17.10 -26.65
CA LYS A 535 -34.13 -16.31 -27.05
C LYS A 535 -34.28 -16.22 -28.58
N GLU A 536 -33.19 -16.02 -29.30
CA GLU A 536 -33.18 -15.99 -30.77
C GLU A 536 -33.57 -17.35 -31.36
N LYS A 537 -33.08 -18.45 -30.79
CA LYS A 537 -33.48 -19.80 -31.18
C LYS A 537 -34.98 -20.04 -30.97
N LEU A 538 -35.51 -19.69 -29.79
CA LEU A 538 -36.94 -19.82 -29.49
C LEU A 538 -37.80 -18.94 -30.41
N LEU A 539 -37.31 -17.74 -30.76
CA LEU A 539 -37.98 -16.86 -31.72
C LEU A 539 -38.01 -17.46 -33.13
N ALA A 540 -36.90 -18.06 -33.58
CA ALA A 540 -36.83 -18.75 -34.86
C ALA A 540 -37.80 -19.94 -34.92
N GLU A 541 -37.85 -20.76 -33.87
CA GLU A 541 -38.80 -21.88 -33.75
C GLU A 541 -40.26 -21.39 -33.77
N ALA A 542 -40.56 -20.28 -33.08
CA ALA A 542 -41.88 -19.67 -33.10
C ALA A 542 -42.26 -19.16 -34.50
N ASN A 543 -41.33 -18.52 -35.20
CA ASN A 543 -41.54 -18.04 -36.57
C ASN A 543 -41.78 -19.18 -37.56
N MET A 544 -41.07 -20.31 -37.42
CA MET A 544 -41.34 -21.52 -38.22
C MET A 544 -42.77 -22.04 -37.99
N LYS A 545 -43.21 -22.13 -36.73
CA LYS A 545 -44.59 -22.55 -36.42
C LYS A 545 -45.63 -21.58 -37.00
N VAL A 546 -45.37 -20.28 -36.97
CA VAL A 546 -46.25 -19.28 -37.59
C VAL A 546 -46.31 -19.46 -39.11
N ALA A 547 -45.19 -19.75 -39.76
CA ALA A 547 -45.15 -20.04 -41.20
C ALA A 547 -45.95 -21.30 -41.55
N ASP A 548 -45.82 -22.38 -40.77
CA ASP A 548 -46.59 -23.61 -40.95
C ASP A 548 -48.09 -23.36 -40.77
N MET A 549 -48.49 -22.62 -39.73
CA MET A 549 -49.90 -22.25 -39.52
C MET A 549 -50.42 -21.40 -40.67
N LYS A 550 -49.61 -20.47 -41.20
CA LYS A 550 -50.00 -19.64 -42.33
C LYS A 550 -50.23 -20.47 -43.59
N LYS A 551 -49.33 -21.43 -43.87
CA LYS A 551 -49.51 -22.39 -44.97
C LYS A 551 -50.79 -23.21 -44.80
N GLN A 552 -51.09 -23.70 -43.60
CA GLN A 552 -52.35 -24.42 -43.33
C GLN A 552 -53.58 -23.55 -43.58
N ILE A 553 -53.52 -22.25 -43.25
CA ILE A 553 -54.59 -21.30 -43.54
C ILE A 553 -54.77 -21.13 -45.05
N ASP A 554 -53.67 -20.97 -45.79
CA ASP A 554 -53.70 -20.82 -47.24
C ASP A 554 -54.27 -22.09 -47.91
N ASP A 555 -53.81 -23.29 -47.53
CA ASP A 555 -54.36 -24.57 -48.02
C ASP A 555 -55.87 -24.71 -47.71
N LYS A 556 -56.32 -24.19 -46.56
CA LYS A 556 -57.74 -24.18 -46.18
C LYS A 556 -58.55 -23.18 -46.99
N ASN A 557 -57.97 -22.03 -47.32
CA ASN A 557 -58.61 -21.04 -48.18
C ASN A 557 -58.77 -21.58 -49.61
N ASP A 558 -57.78 -22.30 -50.13
CA ASP A 558 -57.87 -22.97 -51.43
C ASP A 558 -58.99 -24.03 -51.44
N GLN A 559 -59.10 -24.85 -50.39
CA GLN A 559 -60.22 -25.79 -50.23
C GLN A 559 -61.58 -25.09 -50.20
N ILE A 560 -61.67 -23.92 -49.54
CA ILE A 560 -62.90 -23.13 -49.52
C ILE A 560 -63.21 -22.60 -50.92
N ALA A 561 -62.21 -22.15 -51.67
CA ALA A 561 -62.38 -21.67 -53.04
C ALA A 561 -62.90 -22.78 -53.97
N GLU A 562 -62.32 -23.98 -53.93
CA GLU A 562 -62.82 -25.15 -54.68
C GLU A 562 -64.28 -25.48 -54.32
N LEU A 563 -64.63 -25.48 -53.02
CA LEU A 563 -65.99 -25.72 -52.57
C LEU A 563 -66.98 -24.66 -53.07
N LEU A 564 -66.54 -23.41 -53.18
CA LEU A 564 -67.36 -22.31 -53.72
C LEU A 564 -67.56 -22.44 -55.24
N GLU A 565 -66.56 -22.86 -56.00
CA GLU A 565 -66.69 -23.20 -57.42
C GLU A 565 -67.64 -24.40 -57.65
N ASP A 566 -67.52 -25.44 -56.83
CA ASP A 566 -68.43 -26.58 -56.82
C ASP A 566 -69.88 -26.18 -56.50
N GLN A 567 -70.07 -25.22 -55.59
CA GLN A 567 -71.40 -24.66 -55.32
C GLN A 567 -71.94 -23.84 -56.50
N SER A 568 -71.09 -23.04 -57.15
CA SER A 568 -71.48 -22.26 -58.33
C SER A 568 -71.90 -23.16 -59.49
N SER A 569 -71.10 -24.19 -59.79
CA SER A 569 -71.41 -25.16 -60.85
C SER A 569 -72.66 -25.97 -60.57
N LYS A 570 -72.92 -26.38 -59.31
CA LYS A 570 -74.20 -26.99 -58.90
C LYS A 570 -75.37 -26.02 -59.05
N LYS A 571 -75.17 -24.73 -58.75
CA LYS A 571 -76.19 -23.68 -58.93
C LYS A 571 -76.53 -23.49 -60.41
N ASP A 572 -75.53 -23.55 -61.29
CA ASP A 572 -75.72 -23.51 -62.75
C ASP A 572 -76.41 -24.77 -63.29
N GLN A 573 -76.22 -25.94 -62.66
CA GLN A 573 -77.00 -27.16 -62.95
C GLN A 573 -78.43 -27.15 -62.41
N LEU A 574 -78.74 -26.32 -61.41
CA LEU A 574 -80.08 -26.13 -60.85
C LEU A 574 -80.91 -25.06 -61.58
N ASN A 575 -80.26 -24.15 -62.30
CA ASN A 575 -80.91 -23.10 -63.10
C ASN A 575 -81.72 -23.57 -64.34
N PRO A 576 -81.51 -24.75 -64.96
CA PRO A 576 -82.41 -25.22 -66.02
C PRO A 576 -83.75 -25.73 -65.47
N LEU A 577 -83.80 -26.11 -64.18
CA LEU A 577 -85.04 -26.60 -63.54
C LEU A 577 -85.95 -25.46 -63.07
N SER A 578 -85.52 -24.20 -63.10
CA SER A 578 -86.38 -23.07 -62.74
C SER A 578 -87.13 -22.45 -63.93
N SER A 579 -86.80 -22.77 -65.19
CA SER A 579 -87.58 -22.29 -66.34
C SER A 579 -88.79 -23.17 -66.66
N ASP A 580 -88.71 -24.49 -66.46
CA ASP A 580 -89.83 -25.40 -66.75
C ASP A 580 -90.89 -25.40 -65.64
N ASN A 581 -90.47 -25.28 -64.38
CA ASN A 581 -91.37 -25.17 -63.23
C ASN A 581 -92.16 -23.86 -63.22
N SER A 582 -91.72 -22.82 -63.91
CA SER A 582 -92.46 -21.55 -64.03
C SER A 582 -93.78 -21.74 -64.79
N SER A 583 -93.81 -22.59 -65.82
CA SER A 583 -95.04 -22.87 -66.59
C SER A 583 -96.03 -23.73 -65.80
N GLU A 584 -95.52 -24.66 -64.99
CA GLU A 584 -96.31 -25.60 -64.19
C GLU A 584 -96.87 -24.94 -62.92
N ILE A 585 -96.08 -24.07 -62.28
CA ILE A 585 -96.55 -23.21 -61.17
C ILE A 585 -97.64 -22.24 -61.65
N THR A 586 -97.57 -21.76 -62.90
CA THR A 586 -98.62 -20.89 -63.47
C THR A 586 -99.91 -21.66 -63.77
N LYS A 587 -99.81 -22.92 -64.22
CA LYS A 587 -100.98 -23.81 -64.39
C LYS A 587 -101.64 -24.14 -63.06
N LEU A 588 -100.86 -24.49 -62.04
CA LEU A 588 -101.38 -24.79 -60.70
C LEU A 588 -102.01 -23.56 -60.03
N LYS A 589 -101.44 -22.37 -60.21
CA LYS A 589 -102.07 -21.11 -59.73
C LYS A 589 -103.43 -20.85 -60.40
N ASN A 590 -103.57 -21.17 -61.68
CA ASN A 590 -104.85 -21.04 -62.39
C ASN A 590 -105.89 -22.09 -61.97
N GLU A 591 -105.47 -23.31 -61.61
CA GLU A 591 -106.37 -24.32 -61.03
C GLU A 591 -106.81 -23.98 -59.62
N ILE A 592 -105.90 -23.49 -58.77
CA ILE A 592 -106.23 -23.01 -57.42
C ILE A 592 -107.27 -21.89 -57.50
N ALA A 593 -107.09 -20.92 -58.41
CA ALA A 593 -108.06 -19.85 -58.61
C ALA A 593 -109.45 -20.36 -59.05
N ARG A 594 -109.54 -21.43 -59.85
CA ARG A 594 -110.81 -22.08 -60.21
C ARG A 594 -111.48 -22.77 -59.02
N VAL A 595 -110.69 -23.44 -58.19
CA VAL A 595 -111.19 -24.12 -56.99
C VAL A 595 -111.71 -23.10 -55.96
N GLU A 596 -111.01 -21.99 -55.78
CA GLU A 596 -111.45 -20.88 -54.91
C GLU A 596 -112.75 -20.24 -55.41
N GLN A 597 -112.91 -20.07 -56.73
CA GLN A 597 -114.16 -19.57 -57.33
C GLN A 597 -115.33 -20.54 -57.09
N SER A 598 -115.06 -21.85 -57.18
CA SER A 598 -116.05 -22.91 -56.95
C SER A 598 -116.44 -23.00 -55.47
N ALA A 599 -115.48 -22.86 -54.56
CA ALA A 599 -115.71 -22.84 -53.11
C ALA A 599 -116.55 -21.62 -52.69
N ASN A 600 -116.30 -20.45 -53.28
CA ASN A 600 -117.09 -19.25 -53.03
C ASN A 600 -118.55 -19.39 -53.49
N LEU A 601 -118.80 -20.05 -54.63
CA LEU A 601 -120.17 -20.37 -55.08
C LEU A 601 -120.88 -21.34 -54.12
N TYR A 602 -120.16 -22.34 -53.62
CA TYR A 602 -120.69 -23.29 -52.64
C TYR A 602 -121.07 -22.61 -51.31
N PHE A 603 -120.23 -21.66 -50.87
CA PHE A 603 -120.50 -20.87 -49.66
C PHE A 603 -121.74 -19.98 -49.82
N GLN A 604 -121.92 -19.37 -51.00
CA GLN A 604 -123.12 -18.58 -51.32
C GLN A 604 -124.41 -19.43 -51.38
N MET A 605 -124.32 -20.68 -51.84
CA MET A 605 -125.45 -21.63 -51.81
C MET A 605 -125.81 -22.02 -50.37
N TYR A 606 -124.82 -22.34 -49.54
CA TYR A 606 -125.02 -22.69 -48.14
C TYR A 606 -125.64 -21.55 -47.32
N GLU A 607 -125.25 -20.30 -47.56
CA GLU A 607 -125.89 -19.15 -46.91
C GLU A 607 -127.36 -18.94 -47.33
N LYS A 608 -127.71 -19.23 -48.59
CA LYS A 608 -129.11 -19.21 -49.06
C LYS A 608 -129.93 -20.31 -48.39
N GLU A 609 -129.38 -21.51 -48.24
CA GLU A 609 -130.06 -22.64 -47.62
C GLU A 609 -130.28 -22.45 -46.10
N ARG A 610 -129.30 -21.84 -45.42
CA ARG A 610 -129.45 -21.41 -44.02
C ARG A 610 -130.56 -20.38 -43.85
N LYS A 611 -130.67 -19.41 -44.75
CA LYS A 611 -131.76 -18.41 -44.74
C LYS A 611 -133.14 -19.02 -44.99
N ILE A 612 -133.23 -20.07 -45.81
CA ILE A 612 -134.48 -20.83 -46.05
C ILE A 612 -134.90 -21.63 -44.80
N ASN A 613 -133.96 -22.25 -44.09
CA ASN A 613 -134.26 -23.01 -42.88
C ASN A 613 -134.61 -22.13 -41.67
N GLN A 614 -134.11 -20.89 -41.63
CA GLN A 614 -134.45 -19.93 -40.58
C GLN A 614 -135.90 -19.42 -40.70
N CYS A 615 -136.49 -19.41 -41.90
CA CYS A 615 -137.90 -19.07 -42.13
C CYS A 615 -138.91 -20.20 -41.83
N ARG A 616 -138.47 -21.42 -41.47
CA ARG A 616 -139.34 -22.59 -41.24
C ARG A 616 -139.59 -22.94 -39.76
N SER A 617 -139.10 -22.15 -38.79
CA SER A 617 -139.14 -22.50 -37.36
C SER A 617 -140.03 -21.62 -36.47
N GLU A 618 -140.87 -20.77 -37.04
CA GLU A 618 -141.86 -19.98 -36.29
C GLU A 618 -143.30 -20.36 -36.69
N GLU A 619 -143.84 -21.44 -36.11
CA GLU A 619 -145.26 -21.59 -35.81
C GLU A 619 -145.48 -22.74 -34.78
N LYS A 620 -145.94 -22.35 -33.57
CA LYS A 620 -146.39 -23.14 -32.39
C LYS A 620 -147.67 -23.96 -32.72
N PRO A 621 -148.22 -24.89 -31.88
CA PRO A 621 -148.22 -25.02 -30.39
C PRO A 621 -147.98 -26.50 -29.92
N GLY A 622 -148.02 -26.96 -28.66
CA GLY A 622 -148.45 -26.55 -27.32
C GLY A 622 -148.76 -27.83 -26.51
N LEU A 623 -148.78 -27.72 -25.18
CA LEU A 623 -149.39 -28.62 -24.17
C LEU A 623 -148.64 -29.81 -23.51
N PHE A 624 -148.84 -29.84 -22.17
CA PHE A 624 -148.62 -30.87 -21.13
C PHE A 624 -147.17 -31.24 -20.76
N GLY A 625 -146.69 -31.16 -19.51
CA GLY A 625 -147.34 -30.96 -18.21
C GLY A 625 -147.14 -32.17 -17.29
N LEU A 626 -146.41 -31.94 -16.19
CA LEU A 626 -146.46 -32.61 -14.88
C LEU A 626 -145.44 -33.70 -14.47
N PHE A 627 -144.80 -33.35 -13.33
CA PHE A 627 -144.52 -34.12 -12.10
C PHE A 627 -143.14 -34.77 -11.82
N LYS A 628 -142.40 -34.04 -10.94
CA LYS A 628 -141.97 -34.37 -9.55
C LYS A 628 -140.88 -35.41 -9.25
N ARG A 629 -140.06 -34.96 -8.28
CA ARG A 629 -139.22 -35.62 -7.25
C ARG A 629 -137.87 -36.12 -7.77
N LYS A 630 -136.74 -35.79 -7.15
CA LYS A 630 -136.48 -35.38 -5.75
C LYS A 630 -135.27 -34.47 -5.69
#